data_AF-A0A3P7J7D1-F1
#
_entry.id   AF-A0A3P7J7D1-F1
#
_cell.length_a   1.000
_cell.length_b   1.000
_cell.length_c   1.000
_cell.angle_alpha   90.00
_cell.angle_beta   90.00
_cell.angle_gamma   90.00
#
_symmetry.space_group_name_H-M   'P 1'
#
loop_
_entity.id
_entity.type
_entity.pdbx_description
1 polymer ?
#
loop_
_entity_poly.entity_id
_entity_poly.type
_entity_poly.pdbx_seq_one_letter_code
_entity_poly.pdbx_strand_id
1 'polypeptide(L)'
;MTAMVNGTVKVVAENATCMARCIIPKSDTAYDAGPFIKIPTAEDIACDIIETKCELPDKPANYYMHLQIHQMETTDEYKNSLPNVYVLVLDSVSNLMAKRSGPRDI
;
A
#
# COMPACT_ATOMS: atom_id res chain seq x y z
N MET A 1 2.73 -5.22 13.11
CA MET A 1 4.08 -4.97 12.55
C MET A 1 4.06 -3.77 11.64
N THR A 2 3.24 -3.72 10.60
CA THR A 2 2.86 -2.49 9.89
C THR A 2 1.34 -2.41 9.74
N ALA A 3 0.78 -1.19 9.66
CA ALA A 3 -0.63 -0.95 9.39
C ALA A 3 -0.81 0.35 8.62
N MET A 4 -1.88 0.45 7.85
CA MET A 4 -2.29 1.69 7.19
C MET A 4 -2.95 2.63 8.23
N VAL A 5 -2.40 3.82 8.42
CA VAL A 5 -2.93 4.85 9.32
C VAL A 5 -3.00 6.16 8.55
N ASN A 6 -4.22 6.67 8.32
CA ASN A 6 -4.49 7.84 7.49
C ASN A 6 -3.94 7.71 6.05
N GLY A 7 -4.06 6.53 5.46
CA GLY A 7 -3.58 6.29 4.11
C GLY A 7 -2.09 5.99 3.99
N THR A 8 -1.27 6.17 5.03
CA THR A 8 0.16 5.85 5.00
C THR A 8 0.48 4.59 5.81
N VAL A 9 1.42 3.78 5.32
CA VAL A 9 2.00 2.66 6.07
C VAL A 9 2.77 3.17 7.30
N LYS A 10 2.34 2.74 8.49
CA LYS A 10 3.03 3.00 9.77
C LYS A 10 3.48 1.72 10.44
N VAL A 11 4.60 1.79 11.17
CA VAL A 11 5.10 0.69 12.00
C VAL A 11 4.33 0.69 13.33
N VAL A 12 3.72 -0.43 13.69
CA VAL A 12 2.88 -0.57 14.90
C VAL A 12 3.56 -1.42 15.99
N ALA A 13 4.61 -2.17 15.63
CA ALA A 13 5.32 -3.02 16.59
C ALA A 13 6.53 -2.28 17.18
N GLU A 14 6.59 -2.22 18.52
CA GLU A 14 7.79 -1.79 19.24
C GLU A 14 8.91 -2.82 19.01
N ASN A 15 10.14 -2.36 18.73
CA ASN A 15 11.34 -3.17 18.45
C ASN A 15 11.38 -3.93 17.12
N ALA A 16 10.50 -3.63 16.16
CA ALA A 16 10.61 -4.17 14.80
C ALA A 16 11.47 -3.27 13.90
N THR A 17 12.40 -3.86 13.15
CA THR A 17 13.07 -3.17 12.04
C THR A 17 12.26 -3.44 10.78
N CYS A 18 11.63 -2.40 10.23
CA CYS A 18 10.79 -2.52 9.05
C CYS A 18 11.38 -1.77 7.85
N MET A 19 11.19 -2.36 6.68
CA MET A 19 11.50 -1.80 5.38
C MET A 19 10.26 -1.85 4.50
N ALA A 20 10.17 -0.96 3.53
CA ALA A 20 9.09 -0.91 2.55
C ALA A 20 9.68 -0.76 1.14
N ARG A 21 8.98 -1.25 0.12
CA ARG A 21 9.29 -0.97 -1.29
C ARG A 21 8.00 -0.87 -2.09
N CYS A 22 8.07 -0.13 -3.19
CA CYS A 22 6.96 -0.05 -4.13
C CYS A 22 6.97 -1.26 -5.07
N ILE A 23 5.78 -1.77 -5.35
CA ILE A 23 5.53 -2.79 -6.36
C ILE A 23 4.78 -2.12 -7.50
N ILE A 24 5.42 -2.07 -8.68
CA ILE A 24 4.88 -1.36 -9.84
C ILE A 24 4.40 -2.42 -10.84
N PRO A 25 3.11 -2.45 -11.21
CA PRO A 25 2.63 -3.35 -12.24
C PRO A 25 3.27 -2.98 -13.59
N LYS A 26 3.87 -3.97 -14.25
CA LYS A 26 4.49 -3.82 -15.57
C LYS A 26 3.60 -4.40 -16.67
N SER A 27 2.96 -5.51 -16.37
CA SER A 27 1.96 -6.19 -17.20
C SER A 27 1.03 -7.02 -16.30
N ASP A 28 0.02 -7.65 -16.89
CA ASP A 28 -0.96 -8.50 -16.17
C ASP A 28 -0.31 -9.64 -15.36
N THR A 29 0.90 -10.06 -15.74
CA THR A 29 1.62 -11.19 -15.10
C THR A 29 2.99 -10.80 -14.53
N ALA A 30 3.39 -9.53 -14.62
CA ALA A 30 4.71 -9.08 -14.19
C ALA A 30 4.67 -7.79 -13.38
N TYR A 31 5.51 -7.74 -12.35
CA TYR A 31 5.65 -6.60 -11.45
C TYR A 31 7.13 -6.25 -11.31
N ASP A 32 7.44 -4.96 -11.38
CA ASP A 32 8.77 -4.43 -11.08
C ASP A 32 8.80 -4.02 -9.60
N ALA A 33 9.72 -4.60 -8.82
CA ALA A 33 9.89 -4.28 -7.41
C ALA A 33 10.99 -3.23 -7.22
N GLY A 34 10.66 -2.11 -6.58
CA GLY A 34 11.61 -1.07 -6.24
C GLY A 34 12.59 -1.48 -5.13
N PRO A 35 13.57 -0.60 -4.80
CA PRO A 35 14.48 -0.84 -3.68
C PRO A 35 13.73 -0.76 -2.34
N PHE A 36 14.20 -1.53 -1.36
CA PHE A 36 13.74 -1.42 0.02
C PHE A 36 14.28 -0.14 0.67
N ILE A 37 13.37 0.64 1.25
CA ILE A 37 13.64 1.82 2.07
C ILE A 37 13.24 1.54 3.53
N LYS A 38 13.97 2.10 4.49
CA LYS A 38 13.69 1.89 5.92
C LYS A 38 12.50 2.73 6.36
N ILE A 39 11.55 2.14 7.09
CA ILE A 39 10.39 2.85 7.67
C ILE A 39 10.44 2.83 9.20
N PRO A 40 9.95 3.89 9.89
CA PRO A 40 9.24 5.06 9.34
C PRO A 40 10.16 6.04 8.59
N THR A 41 9.64 6.62 7.52
CA THR A 41 10.26 7.72 6.76
C THR A 41 9.65 9.06 7.16
N ALA A 42 10.33 10.18 6.89
CA ALA A 42 9.79 11.52 7.12
C ALA A 42 8.70 11.90 6.09
N GLU A 43 8.83 11.38 4.86
CA GLU A 43 7.90 11.58 3.77
C GLU A 43 7.05 10.33 3.55
N ASP A 44 5.83 10.54 3.02
CA ASP A 44 4.94 9.46 2.61
C ASP A 44 5.53 8.73 1.39
N ILE A 45 5.34 7.41 1.36
CA ILE A 45 5.77 6.59 0.23
C ILE A 45 4.72 6.75 -0.88
N ALA A 46 5.05 7.53 -1.91
CA ALA A 46 4.14 7.79 -3.03
C ALA A 46 4.07 6.60 -4.00
N CYS A 47 3.36 5.52 -3.62
CA CYS A 47 3.02 4.43 -4.54
C CYS A 47 1.76 3.66 -4.12
N ASP A 48 1.12 3.03 -5.10
CA ASP A 48 -0.18 2.38 -4.92
C ASP A 48 -0.09 1.02 -4.22
N ILE A 49 0.96 0.25 -4.50
CA ILE A 49 1.20 -1.06 -3.89
C ILE A 49 2.52 -1.00 -3.13
N ILE A 50 2.45 -1.15 -1.82
CA ILE A 50 3.61 -1.15 -0.93
C ILE A 50 3.80 -2.55 -0.34
N GLU A 51 4.95 -3.15 -0.58
CA GLU A 51 5.38 -4.33 0.15
C GLU A 51 6.25 -3.90 1.33
N THR A 52 5.93 -4.40 2.52
CA THR A 52 6.69 -4.18 3.74
C THR A 52 7.32 -5.48 4.22
N LYS A 53 8.54 -5.38 4.71
CA LYS A 53 9.29 -6.45 5.35
C LYS A 53 9.62 -6.01 6.78
N CYS A 54 9.17 -6.74 7.78
CA CYS A 54 9.44 -6.44 9.19
C CYS A 54 10.15 -7.60 9.88
N GLU A 55 11.26 -7.28 10.53
CA GLU A 55 12.08 -8.21 11.29
C GLU A 55 11.98 -7.89 12.78
N LEU A 56 11.71 -8.91 13.58
CA LEU A 56 11.84 -8.88 15.04
C LEU A 56 13.07 -9.70 15.45
N PRO A 57 13.70 -9.39 16.59
CA PRO A 57 14.70 -10.27 17.17
C PRO A 57 14.16 -11.69 17.30
N ASP A 58 14.95 -12.67 16.88
CA ASP A 58 14.67 -14.12 17.00
C ASP A 58 13.36 -14.61 16.35
N LYS A 59 12.83 -13.88 15.37
CA LYS A 59 11.65 -14.29 14.59
C LYS A 59 11.88 -14.16 13.09
N PRO A 60 11.24 -15.00 12.27
CA PRO A 60 11.32 -14.85 10.83
C PRO A 60 10.76 -13.50 10.38
N ALA A 61 11.33 -12.97 9.29
CA ALA A 61 10.84 -11.76 8.66
C ALA A 61 9.38 -11.96 8.20
N ASN A 62 8.53 -10.98 8.50
CA ASN A 62 7.14 -10.97 8.06
C ASN A 62 7.01 -10.01 6.88
N TYR A 63 6.28 -10.44 5.85
CA TYR A 63 6.01 -9.66 4.67
C TYR A 63 4.53 -9.30 4.62
N TYR A 64 4.21 -8.04 4.35
CA TYR A 64 2.84 -7.56 4.18
C TYR A 64 2.75 -6.68 2.94
N MET A 65 1.69 -6.85 2.16
CA MET A 65 1.34 -5.94 1.08
C MET A 65 0.22 -5.01 1.54
N HIS A 66 0.38 -3.72 1.26
CA HIS A 66 -0.60 -2.68 1.50
C HIS A 66 -0.96 -2.01 0.18
N LEU A 67 -2.25 -1.72 0.01
CA LEU A 67 -2.74 -0.88 -1.08
C LEU A 67 -2.99 0.51 -0.51
N GLN A 68 -2.35 1.52 -1.10
CA GLN A 68 -2.51 2.93 -0.79
C GLN A 68 -3.09 3.63 -2.01
N ILE A 69 -3.91 4.66 -1.80
CA ILE A 69 -4.33 5.57 -2.86
C ILE A 69 -3.62 6.89 -2.59
N HIS A 70 -2.64 7.22 -3.41
CA HIS A 70 -1.94 8.50 -3.31
C HIS A 70 -2.64 9.52 -4.21
N GLN A 71 -3.37 10.46 -3.61
CA GLN A 71 -4.04 11.52 -4.37
C GLN A 71 -3.00 12.44 -5.00
N MET A 72 -2.92 12.46 -6.32
CA MET A 72 -2.07 13.42 -7.03
C MET A 72 -2.77 14.79 -7.06
N GLU A 73 -2.03 15.86 -6.78
CA GLU A 73 -2.45 17.23 -7.03
C GLU A 73 -2.70 17.38 -8.54
N THR A 74 -3.96 17.33 -8.97
CA THR A 74 -4.31 17.57 -10.36
C THR A 74 -4.08 19.04 -10.68
N THR A 75 -3.27 19.36 -11.70
CA THR A 75 -3.29 20.68 -12.33
C THR A 75 -4.71 20.94 -12.83
N ASP A 76 -5.23 22.15 -12.56
CA ASP A 76 -6.62 22.56 -12.83
C ASP A 76 -7.13 22.37 -14.28
N GLU A 77 -6.26 21.97 -15.22
CA GLU A 77 -6.61 21.64 -16.61
C GLU A 77 -7.55 20.44 -16.75
N TYR A 78 -7.61 19.54 -15.76
CA TYR A 78 -8.47 18.34 -15.79
C TYR A 78 -9.88 18.53 -15.22
N LYS A 79 -10.29 19.76 -14.84
CA LYS A 79 -11.64 20.01 -14.30
C LYS A 79 -12.78 19.82 -15.31
N ASN A 80 -12.48 19.69 -16.60
CA ASN A 80 -13.49 19.55 -17.67
C ASN A 80 -13.46 18.19 -18.40
N SER A 81 -12.62 17.24 -18.02
CA SER A 81 -12.66 15.89 -18.60
C SER A 81 -13.51 14.97 -17.74
N LEU A 82 -14.20 14.03 -18.39
CA LEU A 82 -15.04 12.97 -17.82
C LEU A 82 -14.49 12.40 -16.49
N PRO A 83 -15.37 11.93 -15.58
CA PRO A 83 -14.94 11.40 -14.28
C PRO A 83 -13.91 10.28 -14.46
N ASN A 84 -12.82 10.35 -13.70
CA ASN A 84 -11.83 9.29 -13.64
C ASN A 84 -12.47 8.04 -13.02
N VAL A 85 -12.61 6.97 -13.81
CA VAL A 85 -13.16 5.69 -13.35
C VAL A 85 -12.01 4.75 -13.04
N TYR A 86 -11.91 4.36 -11.77
CA TYR A 86 -10.97 3.32 -11.32
C TYR A 86 -11.74 2.01 -11.13
N VAL A 87 -11.35 0.97 -11.85
CA VAL A 87 -11.94 -0.38 -11.71
C VAL A 87 -10.93 -1.26 -10.98
N LEU A 88 -11.21 -1.55 -9.71
CA LEU A 88 -10.47 -2.56 -8.94
C LEU A 88 -11.25 -3.87 -9.01
N VAL A 89 -10.71 -4.85 -9.74
CA VAL A 89 -11.26 -6.21 -9.78
C VAL A 89 -10.53 -7.06 -8.76
N LEU A 90 -11.28 -7.53 -7.75
CA LEU A 90 -10.75 -8.43 -6.74
C LEU A 90 -11.31 -9.83 -7.01
N ASP A 91 -10.52 -10.69 -7.65
CA ASP A 91 -10.90 -12.09 -7.85
C ASP A 91 -10.73 -12.87 -6.52
N SER A 92 -11.67 -13.77 -6.24
CA SER A 92 -11.64 -14.72 -5.11
C SER A 92 -11.76 -14.15 -3.69
N VAL A 93 -12.27 -12.92 -3.52
CA VAL A 93 -12.69 -12.42 -2.18
C VAL A 93 -14.13 -12.79 -1.88
N SER A 94 -14.36 -13.47 -0.76
CA SER A 94 -15.71 -13.64 -0.21
C SER A 94 -16.26 -12.27 0.22
N ASN A 95 -17.51 -11.95 -0.16
CA ASN A 95 -18.22 -10.75 0.28
C ASN A 95 -18.17 -10.55 1.81
N LEU A 96 -18.19 -11.65 2.58
CA LEU A 96 -18.13 -11.59 4.03
C LEU A 96 -16.74 -11.19 4.55
N MET A 97 -15.68 -11.66 3.88
CA MET A 97 -14.30 -11.29 4.22
C MET A 97 -14.05 -9.84 3.81
N ALA A 98 -14.41 -9.45 2.58
CA ALA A 98 -14.25 -8.10 2.06
C ALA A 98 -14.89 -7.04 2.98
N LYS A 99 -16.10 -7.30 3.51
CA LYS A 99 -16.77 -6.40 4.45
C LYS A 99 -16.08 -6.27 5.82
N ARG A 100 -15.33 -7.30 6.26
CA ARG A 100 -14.65 -7.31 7.57
C ARG A 100 -13.22 -6.79 7.50
N SER A 101 -12.54 -7.00 6.37
CA SER A 101 -11.13 -6.64 6.16
C SER A 101 -10.94 -5.36 5.35
N GLY A 102 -11.99 -4.86 4.68
CA GLY A 102 -11.94 -3.58 3.98
C GLY A 102 -11.81 -2.40 4.95
N PRO A 103 -11.20 -1.29 4.50
CA PRO A 103 -11.18 -0.05 5.26
C PRO A 103 -12.62 0.40 5.57
N ARG A 104 -12.87 0.83 6.81
CA ARG A 104 -14.22 1.18 7.28
C ARG A 104 -14.73 2.53 6.78
N ASP A 105 -13.87 3.31 6.14
CA ASP A 105 -14.16 4.69 5.76
C ASP A 105 -14.05 4.85 4.25
N ILE A 106 -15.20 4.70 3.58
CA ILE A 106 -15.55 5.38 2.32
C ILE A 106 -16.92 6.01 2.55
#